data_AF-A0A345YEY6-F1
#
_entry.id   AF-A0A345YEY6-F1
#
_cell.length_a   1.000
_cell.length_b   1.000
_cell.length_c   1.000
_cell.angle_alpha   90.00
_cell.angle_beta   90.00
_cell.angle_gamma   90.00
#
_symmetry.space_group_name_H-M   'P 1'
#
loop_
_entity.id
_entity.type
_entity.pdbx_description
1 polymer ?
#
loop_
_entity_poly.entity_id
_entity_poly.type
_entity_poly.pdbx_seq_one_letter_code
_entity_poly.pdbx_strand_id
1 'polypeptide(L)'
;MPIFLLVYSASTLVRLLPSKSTKALLRDRRWWGLGFAASHTIHLYALTMVFVVGPDSRSPVSLIPGGLAYAMIYVMAVTSNAYSMRKLGRSWKRLHTLGMHYIWLVYTASYAGRIFQPEKQVEGLVGTSLLVAAFILRIAVRWPRHRTVRV
;
A
#
# COMPACT_ATOMS: atom_id res chain seq x y z
N MET A 1 6.19 2.71 -4.65
CA MET A 1 6.03 3.49 -3.40
C MET A 1 5.01 4.62 -3.53
N PRO A 2 5.17 5.58 -4.47
CA PRO A 2 4.38 6.82 -4.44
C PRO A 2 2.86 6.59 -4.57
N ILE A 3 2.44 5.79 -5.55
CA ILE A 3 1.02 5.50 -5.79
C ILE A 3 0.41 4.74 -4.60
N PHE A 4 1.15 3.79 -4.03
CA PHE A 4 0.70 3.06 -2.84
C PHE A 4 0.47 4.01 -1.67
N LEU A 5 1.42 4.91 -1.40
CA LEU A 5 1.35 5.83 -0.27
C LEU A 5 0.15 6.80 -0.42
N LEU A 6 -0.17 7.23 -1.65
CA LEU A 6 -1.37 8.01 -1.95
C LEU A 6 -2.66 7.23 -1.64
N VAL A 7 -2.78 6.00 -2.17
CA VAL A 7 -3.96 5.14 -1.94
C VAL A 7 -4.11 4.80 -0.45
N TYR A 8 -3.00 4.51 0.22
CA TYR A 8 -2.95 4.18 1.64
C TYR A 8 -3.24 5.39 2.54
N SER A 9 -2.93 6.61 2.11
CA SER A 9 -3.15 7.82 2.91
C SER A 9 -4.46 8.53 2.58
N ALA A 10 -5.16 8.17 1.48
CA ALA A 10 -6.34 8.86 0.98
C ALA A 10 -7.43 9.12 2.07
N SER A 11 -7.79 8.10 2.85
CA SER A 11 -8.79 8.25 3.92
C SER A 11 -8.32 9.14 5.06
N THR A 12 -7.02 9.13 5.34
CA THR A 12 -6.40 9.92 6.41
C THR A 12 -6.33 11.38 5.99
N LEU A 13 -5.93 11.65 4.74
CA LEU A 13 -5.86 12.99 4.14
C LEU A 13 -7.21 13.68 4.14
N VAL A 14 -8.30 12.99 3.78
CA VAL A 14 -9.65 13.58 3.83
C VAL A 14 -10.07 14.00 5.25
N ARG A 15 -9.67 13.23 6.26
CA ARG A 15 -10.04 13.50 7.65
C ARG A 15 -9.20 14.61 8.29
N LEU A 16 -7.93 14.74 7.90
CA LEU A 16 -7.03 15.78 8.42
C LEU A 16 -7.16 17.09 7.65
N LEU A 17 -7.31 17.02 6.33
CA LEU A 17 -7.31 18.15 5.41
C LEU A 17 -8.47 18.01 4.40
N PRO A 18 -9.73 18.19 4.85
CA PRO A 18 -10.89 18.07 3.98
C PRO A 18 -10.87 19.19 2.93
N SER A 19 -10.55 18.85 1.68
CA SER A 19 -10.51 19.76 0.54
C SER A 19 -11.19 19.12 -0.67
N LYS A 20 -11.45 19.89 -1.73
CA LYS A 20 -12.00 19.35 -2.99
C LYS A 20 -11.11 18.23 -3.54
N SER A 21 -9.78 18.42 -3.47
CA SER A 21 -8.79 17.46 -3.98
C SER A 21 -8.73 16.18 -3.15
N THR A 22 -8.75 16.26 -1.81
CA THR A 22 -8.72 15.03 -0.97
C THR A 22 -10.02 14.23 -1.11
N LYS A 23 -11.17 14.91 -1.25
CA LYS A 23 -12.45 14.24 -1.54
C LYS A 23 -12.46 13.58 -2.92
N ALA A 24 -11.92 14.23 -3.94
CA ALA A 24 -11.77 13.65 -5.28
C ALA A 24 -10.89 12.39 -5.25
N LEU A 25 -9.78 12.42 -4.52
CA LEU A 25 -8.91 11.25 -4.32
C LEU A 25 -9.67 10.05 -3.73
N LEU A 26 -10.56 10.28 -2.75
CA LEU A 26 -11.35 9.23 -2.13
C LEU A 26 -12.49 8.71 -3.03
N ARG A 27 -13.08 9.60 -3.83
CA ARG A 27 -14.11 9.26 -4.84
C ARG A 27 -13.51 8.34 -5.90
N ASP A 28 -12.33 8.69 -6.39
CA ASP A 28 -11.68 8.03 -7.52
C ASP A 28 -10.70 6.93 -7.07
N ARG A 29 -10.77 6.53 -5.78
CA ARG A 29 -9.88 5.53 -5.14
C ARG A 29 -9.75 4.21 -5.90
N ARG A 30 -10.80 3.81 -6.63
CA ARG A 30 -10.81 2.60 -7.46
C ARG A 30 -9.78 2.72 -8.58
N TRP A 31 -9.77 3.85 -9.28
CA TRP A 31 -8.84 4.10 -10.38
C TRP A 31 -7.41 4.20 -9.88
N TRP A 32 -7.18 4.82 -8.72
CA TRP A 32 -5.86 4.84 -8.09
C TRP A 32 -5.36 3.45 -7.70
N GLY A 33 -6.24 2.59 -7.17
CA GLY A 33 -5.91 1.19 -6.88
C GLY A 33 -5.59 0.37 -8.14
N LEU A 34 -6.34 0.58 -9.22
CA LEU A 34 -6.09 -0.09 -10.51
C LEU A 34 -4.79 0.42 -11.17
N GLY A 35 -4.52 1.72 -11.11
CA GLY A 35 -3.26 2.30 -11.57
C GLY A 35 -2.06 1.79 -10.77
N PHE A 36 -2.22 1.61 -9.46
CA PHE A 36 -1.22 0.94 -8.62
C PHE A 36 -0.96 -0.49 -9.09
N ALA A 37 -2.00 -1.29 -9.36
CA ALA A 37 -1.87 -2.65 -9.87
C ALA A 37 -1.16 -2.67 -11.24
N ALA A 38 -1.54 -1.80 -12.18
CA ALA A 38 -0.91 -1.71 -13.50
C ALA A 38 0.58 -1.36 -13.41
N SER A 39 0.94 -0.36 -12.60
CA SER A 39 2.34 -0.01 -12.34
C SER A 39 3.12 -1.19 -11.73
N HIS A 40 2.47 -2.00 -10.88
CA HIS A 40 3.09 -3.18 -10.29
C HIS A 40 3.23 -4.33 -11.27
N THR A 41 2.35 -4.46 -12.25
CA THR A 41 2.56 -5.44 -13.33
C THR A 41 3.81 -5.11 -14.14
N ILE A 42 4.05 -3.83 -14.44
CA ILE A 42 5.30 -3.40 -15.10
C ILE A 42 6.50 -3.66 -14.19
N HIS A 43 6.39 -3.36 -12.90
CA HIS A 43 7.45 -3.64 -11.94
C HIS A 43 7.74 -5.14 -11.80
N LEU A 44 6.71 -5.99 -11.78
CA LEU A 44 6.85 -7.44 -11.74
C LEU A 44 7.58 -7.94 -12.97
N TYR A 45 7.20 -7.45 -14.15
CA TYR A 45 7.89 -7.78 -15.40
C TYR A 45 9.39 -7.43 -15.33
N ALA A 46 9.71 -6.20 -14.90
CA ALA A 46 11.10 -5.79 -14.73
C ALA A 46 11.85 -6.68 -13.71
N LEU A 47 11.20 -7.03 -12.60
CA LEU A 47 11.76 -7.90 -11.58
C LEU A 47 12.01 -9.32 -12.12
N THR A 48 11.08 -9.88 -12.90
CA THR A 48 11.26 -11.19 -13.55
C THR A 48 12.40 -11.18 -14.55
N MET A 49 12.59 -10.09 -15.30
CA MET A 49 13.73 -9.95 -16.22
C MET A 49 15.06 -9.94 -15.47
N VAL A 50 15.14 -9.25 -14.34
CA VAL A 50 16.33 -9.28 -13.48
C VAL A 50 16.60 -10.69 -12.94
N PHE A 51 15.57 -11.44 -12.58
CA PHE A 51 15.72 -12.82 -12.09
C PHE A 51 16.12 -13.82 -13.16
N VAL A 52 15.62 -13.66 -14.38
CA VAL A 52 15.91 -14.59 -15.50
C VAL A 52 17.31 -14.32 -16.08
N VAL A 53 17.74 -13.06 -16.14
CA VAL A 53 19.00 -12.67 -16.81
C VAL A 53 20.17 -12.53 -15.83
N GLY A 54 19.91 -12.17 -14.58
CA GLY A 54 20.94 -11.95 -13.57
C GLY A 54 21.33 -13.23 -12.81
N PRO A 55 22.52 -13.28 -12.19
CA PRO A 55 22.84 -14.34 -11.24
C PRO A 55 21.93 -14.22 -10.01
N ASP A 56 20.96 -15.14 -9.88
CA ASP A 56 20.04 -15.14 -8.75
C ASP A 56 20.66 -15.85 -7.54
N SER A 57 21.13 -15.07 -6.58
CA SER A 57 21.70 -15.56 -5.31
C SER A 57 20.68 -15.57 -4.17
N ARG A 58 19.41 -15.26 -4.44
CA ARG A 58 18.38 -15.13 -3.40
C ARG A 58 17.76 -16.48 -3.07
N SER A 59 17.57 -16.74 -1.78
CA SER A 59 16.81 -17.91 -1.33
C SER A 59 15.33 -17.80 -1.76
N PRO A 60 14.69 -18.87 -2.24
CA PRO A 60 13.26 -18.88 -2.55
C PRO A 60 12.37 -18.40 -1.40
N VAL A 61 12.78 -18.67 -0.16
CA VAL A 61 12.06 -18.24 1.06
C VAL A 61 12.00 -16.72 1.16
N SER A 62 13.05 -16.01 0.73
CA SER A 62 13.09 -14.54 0.75
C SER A 62 12.13 -13.90 -0.27
N LEU A 63 11.67 -14.67 -1.27
CA LEU A 63 10.75 -14.21 -2.30
C LEU A 63 9.28 -14.34 -1.91
N ILE A 64 8.97 -15.21 -0.93
CA ILE A 64 7.60 -15.49 -0.49
C ILE A 64 6.82 -14.22 -0.13
N PRO A 65 7.37 -13.27 0.68
CA PRO A 65 6.63 -12.07 1.04
C PRO A 65 6.30 -11.18 -0.18
N GLY A 66 7.25 -11.05 -1.11
CA GLY A 66 7.05 -10.29 -2.34
C GLY A 66 6.02 -10.93 -3.27
N GLY A 67 6.12 -12.26 -3.47
CA GLY A 67 5.16 -13.01 -4.27
C GLY A 67 3.74 -12.94 -3.73
N LEU A 68 3.57 -13.10 -2.41
CA LEU A 68 2.26 -12.97 -1.76
C LEU A 68 1.72 -11.52 -1.86
N ALA A 69 2.59 -10.50 -1.87
CA ALA A 69 2.16 -9.13 -2.10
C ALA A 69 1.57 -8.96 -3.50
N TYR A 70 2.21 -9.51 -4.53
CA TYR A 70 1.67 -9.51 -5.89
C TYR A 70 0.33 -10.26 -5.99
N ALA A 71 0.22 -11.43 -5.37
CA ALA A 71 -1.05 -12.15 -5.32
C ALA A 71 -2.16 -11.29 -4.70
N MET A 72 -1.86 -10.59 -3.60
CA MET A 72 -2.80 -9.68 -2.94
C MET A 72 -3.19 -8.50 -3.83
N ILE A 73 -2.23 -7.90 -4.55
CA ILE A 73 -2.48 -6.82 -5.51
C ILE A 73 -3.49 -7.28 -6.57
N TYR A 74 -3.27 -8.44 -7.18
CA TYR A 74 -4.16 -8.95 -8.23
C TYR A 74 -5.53 -9.35 -7.71
N VAL A 75 -5.62 -10.02 -6.56
CA VAL A 75 -6.90 -10.35 -5.93
C VAL A 75 -7.70 -9.08 -5.61
N MET A 76 -7.04 -8.04 -5.09
CA MET A 76 -7.69 -6.75 -4.84
C MET A 76 -8.11 -6.05 -6.14
N ALA A 77 -7.30 -6.10 -7.19
CA ALA A 77 -7.61 -5.52 -8.50
C ALA A 77 -8.82 -6.20 -9.15
N VAL A 78 -8.85 -7.54 -9.21
CA VAL A 78 -9.97 -8.33 -9.74
C VAL A 78 -11.25 -8.06 -8.96
N THR A 79 -11.16 -7.94 -7.63
CA THR A 79 -12.32 -7.66 -6.78
C THR A 79 -12.70 -6.17 -6.72
N SER A 80 -12.06 -5.29 -7.48
CA SER A 80 -12.35 -3.85 -7.54
C SER A 80 -13.49 -3.52 -8.52
N ASN A 81 -14.63 -4.20 -8.36
CA ASN A 81 -15.83 -4.00 -9.16
C ASN A 81 -17.10 -4.12 -8.31
N ALA A 82 -18.21 -3.55 -8.80
CA ALA A 82 -19.47 -3.49 -8.04
C ALA A 82 -20.07 -4.88 -7.78
N TYR A 83 -19.87 -5.84 -8.68
CA TYR A 83 -20.34 -7.22 -8.51
C TYR A 83 -19.64 -7.91 -7.34
N SER A 84 -18.31 -7.89 -7.31
CA SER A 84 -17.51 -8.48 -6.21
C SER A 84 -17.80 -7.79 -4.88
N MET A 85 -17.96 -6.47 -4.87
CA MET A 85 -18.35 -5.73 -3.67
C MET A 85 -19.69 -6.21 -3.09
N ARG A 86 -20.70 -6.43 -3.93
CA ARG A 86 -22.01 -6.94 -3.50
C ARG A 86 -21.94 -8.41 -3.07
N LYS A 87 -21.24 -9.25 -3.83
CA LYS A 87 -21.14 -10.69 -3.57
C LYS A 87 -20.37 -11.02 -2.29
N LEU A 88 -19.25 -10.34 -2.03
CA LEU A 88 -18.39 -10.59 -0.87
C LEU A 88 -18.81 -9.80 0.38
N GLY A 89 -19.58 -8.71 0.22
CA GLY A 89 -20.11 -7.92 1.33
C GLY A 89 -19.05 -7.46 2.33
N ARG A 90 -19.17 -7.88 3.60
CA ARG A 90 -18.21 -7.52 4.66
C ARG A 90 -16.82 -8.11 4.42
N SER A 91 -16.73 -9.29 3.82
CA SER A 91 -15.45 -9.94 3.50
C SER A 91 -14.65 -9.15 2.48
N TRP A 92 -15.32 -8.41 1.58
CA TRP A 92 -14.64 -7.49 0.65
C TRP A 92 -13.85 -6.41 1.40
N LYS A 93 -14.46 -5.79 2.42
CA LYS A 93 -13.79 -4.77 3.24
C LYS A 93 -12.61 -5.36 4.01
N ARG A 94 -12.77 -6.58 4.55
CA ARG A 94 -11.68 -7.29 5.26
C ARG A 94 -10.52 -7.60 4.32
N LEU A 95 -10.81 -8.16 3.14
CA LEU A 95 -9.83 -8.46 2.10
C LEU A 95 -9.02 -7.23 1.72
N HIS A 96 -9.69 -6.13 1.36
CA HIS A 96 -9.01 -4.90 0.95
C HIS A 96 -8.23 -4.25 2.11
N THR A 97 -8.73 -4.35 3.33
CA THR A 97 -8.02 -3.82 4.51
C THR A 97 -6.78 -4.63 4.84
N LEU A 98 -6.92 -5.95 4.93
CA LEU A 98 -5.81 -6.88 5.18
C LEU A 98 -4.76 -6.75 4.08
N GLY A 99 -5.19 -6.73 2.82
CA GLY A 99 -4.28 -6.60 1.69
C GLY A 99 -3.51 -5.29 1.67
N MET A 100 -4.16 -4.16 1.96
CA MET A 100 -3.46 -2.88 2.13
C MET A 100 -2.41 -2.93 3.25
N HIS A 101 -2.71 -3.54 4.39
CA HIS A 101 -1.76 -3.64 5.51
C HIS A 101 -0.62 -4.61 5.21
N TYR A 102 -0.90 -5.72 4.51
CA TYR A 102 0.12 -6.66 4.07
C TYR A 102 1.10 -6.01 3.10
N ILE A 103 0.60 -5.31 2.08
CA ILE A 103 1.42 -4.59 1.10
C ILE A 103 2.23 -3.48 1.79
N TRP A 104 1.63 -2.75 2.74
CA TRP A 104 2.34 -1.77 3.56
C TRP A 104 3.51 -2.41 4.33
N LEU A 105 3.30 -3.57 4.95
CA LEU A 105 4.34 -4.28 5.71
C LEU A 105 5.50 -4.70 4.80
N VAL A 106 5.20 -5.29 3.65
CA VAL A 106 6.22 -5.72 2.67
C VAL A 106 7.03 -4.53 2.17
N TYR A 107 6.38 -3.41 1.87
CA TYR A 107 7.08 -2.20 1.49
C TYR A 107 7.94 -1.61 2.61
N THR A 108 7.41 -1.60 3.84
CA THR A 108 8.15 -1.09 5.00
C THR A 108 9.39 -1.94 5.27
N ALA A 109 9.27 -3.27 5.25
CA ALA A 109 10.40 -4.17 5.39
C ALA A 109 11.42 -4.00 4.25
N SER A 110 10.95 -3.85 3.01
CA SER A 110 11.82 -3.62 1.85
C SER A 110 12.64 -2.31 1.97
N TYR A 111 12.02 -1.22 2.44
CA TYR A 111 12.73 0.05 2.64
C TYR A 111 13.60 0.06 3.90
N ALA A 112 13.16 -0.57 4.98
CA ALA A 112 13.95 -0.70 6.20
C ALA A 112 15.26 -1.45 5.93
N GLY A 113 15.21 -2.52 5.13
CA GLY A 113 16.40 -3.25 4.71
C GLY A 113 17.41 -2.40 3.91
N ARG A 114 16.96 -1.37 3.19
CA ARG A 114 17.84 -0.44 2.46
C ARG A 114 18.60 0.51 3.37
N ILE A 115 18.19 0.69 4.63
CA ILE A 115 18.90 1.56 5.59
C ILE A 115 20.30 1.03 5.89
N PHE A 116 20.48 -0.29 5.80
CA PHE A 116 21.75 -0.97 6.04
C PHE A 116 22.61 -1.11 4.76
N GLN A 117 22.18 -0.54 3.64
CA GLN A 117 22.88 -0.53 2.36
C GLN A 117 23.40 0.90 2.11
N PRO A 118 24.72 1.17 2.25
CA PRO A 118 25.26 2.53 2.12
C PRO A 118 24.79 3.26 0.85
N GLU A 119 24.71 2.54 -0.26
CA GLU A 119 24.32 3.08 -1.57
C GLU A 119 22.81 3.38 -1.70
N LYS A 120 21.96 2.84 -0.81
CA LYS A 120 20.50 3.07 -0.80
C LYS A 120 19.98 3.62 0.52
N GLN A 121 20.88 4.00 1.43
CA GLN A 121 20.52 4.35 2.80
C GLN A 121 19.54 5.51 2.87
N VAL A 122 19.75 6.56 2.06
CA VAL A 122 18.86 7.73 1.99
C VAL A 122 17.46 7.32 1.52
N GLU A 123 17.37 6.50 0.47
CA GLU A 123 16.09 5.97 -0.01
C GLU A 123 15.38 5.16 1.08
N GLY A 124 16.13 4.30 1.78
CA GLY A 124 15.66 3.48 2.88
C GLY A 124 15.08 4.29 4.03
N LEU A 125 15.81 5.33 4.47
CA LEU A 125 15.38 6.22 5.54
C LEU A 125 14.12 7.01 5.16
N VAL A 126 14.12 7.64 3.98
CA VAL A 126 12.97 8.43 3.51
C VAL A 126 11.74 7.55 3.33
N GLY A 127 11.88 6.43 2.62
CA GLY A 127 10.76 5.53 2.34
C GLY A 127 10.18 4.90 3.61
N THR A 128 11.02 4.44 4.53
CA THR A 128 10.57 3.87 5.82
C THR A 128 9.86 4.93 6.64
N SER A 129 10.43 6.13 6.76
CA SER A 129 9.84 7.23 7.53
C SER A 129 8.45 7.62 6.99
N LEU A 130 8.30 7.73 5.66
CA LEU A 130 7.02 8.05 5.04
C LEU A 130 5.96 6.95 5.28
N LEU A 131 6.35 5.67 5.20
CA LEU A 131 5.43 4.55 5.41
C LEU A 131 5.00 4.44 6.88
N VAL A 132 5.93 4.64 7.82
CA VAL A 132 5.65 4.64 9.25
C VAL A 132 4.76 5.84 9.63
N ALA A 133 5.09 7.04 9.14
CA ALA A 133 4.26 8.22 9.35
C ALA A 133 2.83 8.02 8.81
N ALA A 134 2.69 7.48 7.60
CA ALA A 134 1.38 7.19 7.01
C ALA A 134 0.57 6.17 7.86
N PHE A 135 1.23 5.16 8.43
CA PHE A 135 0.58 4.21 9.34
C PHE A 135 0.14 4.87 10.65
N ILE A 136 1.03 5.62 11.31
CA ILE A 136 0.73 6.34 12.56
C ILE A 136 -0.46 7.27 12.36
N LEU A 137 -0.44 8.10 11.31
CA LEU A 137 -1.53 9.01 11.00
C LEU A 137 -2.86 8.27 10.75
N ARG A 138 -2.82 7.13 10.04
CA ARG A 138 -4.01 6.30 9.78
C ARG A 138 -4.61 5.72 11.06
N ILE A 139 -3.80 5.35 12.05
CA ILE A 139 -4.28 4.87 13.36
C ILE A 139 -4.78 6.04 14.22
N ALA A 140 -4.00 7.12 14.33
CA ALA A 140 -4.34 8.30 15.13
C ALA A 140 -5.70 8.89 14.74
N VAL A 141 -6.00 8.92 13.45
CA VAL A 141 -7.26 9.48 12.91
C VAL A 141 -8.46 8.53 13.05
N ARG A 142 -8.22 7.24 13.35
CA ARG A 142 -9.29 6.27 13.66
C ARG A 142 -9.66 6.26 15.14
N TRP A 143 -8.81 6.80 16.01
CA TRP A 143 -9.12 6.95 17.42
C TRP A 143 -10.28 7.97 17.58
N PRO A 144 -11.34 7.66 18.34
CA PRO A 144 -12.35 8.65 18.66
C PRO A 144 -11.65 9.81 19.39
N ARG A 145 -11.62 10.98 18.76
CA ARG A 145 -11.43 12.21 19.54
C ARG A 145 -12.68 12.31 20.41
N HIS A 146 -12.55 12.03 21.70
CA HIS A 146 -13.54 12.50 22.67
C HIS A 146 -13.71 13.99 22.37
N ARG A 147 -14.83 14.36 21.76
CA ARG A 147 -15.21 15.76 21.62
C ARG A 147 -15.40 16.21 23.06
N THR A 148 -14.44 16.95 23.60
CA THR A 148 -14.63 17.70 24.83
C THR A 148 -15.85 18.58 24.58
N VAL A 149 -16.96 18.20 25.20
CA VAL A 149 -18.17 19.00 25.27
C VAL A 149 -17.73 20.32 25.91
N ARG A 150 -17.74 21.41 25.14
CA ARG A 150 -17.72 22.75 25.75
C ARG A 150 -19.10 22.93 26.36
N VAL A 151 -19.15 22.95 27.69
CA VAL A 151 -20.29 23.42 28.49
C VAL A 151 -20.31 24.95 28.42
#